data_AF-A0A351UVV8-F1
#
_entry.id   AF-A0A351UVV8-F1
#
_cell.length_a   1.000
_cell.length_b   1.000
_cell.length_c   1.000
_cell.angle_alpha   90.00
_cell.angle_beta   90.00
_cell.angle_gamma   90.00
#
_symmetry.space_group_name_H-M   'P 1'
#
loop_
_entity.id
_entity.type
_entity.pdbx_description
1 polymer ?
#
loop_
_entity_poly.entity_id
_entity_poly.type
_entity_poly.pdbx_seq_one_letter_code
_entity_poly.pdbx_strand_id
1 'polypeptide(L)'
;TMEQYMQFTGLTSEKMMEEFRPQAIKRIQTRLVLEAIVKAENIEISEEKFMEEMGKMAEAYGMETEKLLGFMGDREKEQMKADMAVQEAVTFVAENAVEE
;
A
#
# COMPACT_ATOMS: atom_id res chain seq x y z
N THR A 1 -23.31 -13.02 -3.09
CA THR A 1 -23.02 -11.88 -2.18
C THR A 1 -22.23 -12.38 -0.98
N MET A 2 -21.60 -11.50 -0.19
CA MET A 2 -20.93 -11.89 1.07
C MET A 2 -21.88 -12.70 1.97
N GLU A 3 -23.16 -12.34 1.97
CA GLU A 3 -24.25 -13.04 2.65
C GLU A 3 -24.43 -14.50 2.20
N GLN A 4 -24.40 -14.78 0.90
CA GLN A 4 -24.47 -16.15 0.38
C GLN A 4 -23.22 -16.97 0.72
N TYR A 5 -22.02 -16.35 0.72
CA TYR A 5 -20.78 -17.01 1.13
C TYR A 5 -20.80 -17.37 2.62
N MET A 6 -21.29 -16.47 3.47
CA MET A 6 -21.48 -16.68 4.91
C MET A 6 -22.53 -17.78 5.19
N GLN A 7 -23.64 -17.81 4.44
CA GLN A 7 -24.65 -18.88 4.55
C GLN A 7 -24.10 -20.26 4.15
N PHE A 8 -23.22 -20.32 3.14
CA PHE A 8 -22.67 -21.58 2.63
C PHE A 8 -21.53 -22.13 3.50
N THR A 9 -20.76 -21.26 4.14
CA THR A 9 -19.59 -21.62 4.97
C THR A 9 -19.92 -21.73 6.46
N GLY A 10 -21.11 -21.29 6.90
CA GLY A 10 -21.48 -21.24 8.31
C GLY A 10 -20.70 -20.19 9.13
N LEU A 11 -19.95 -19.32 8.45
CA LEU A 11 -19.22 -18.22 9.06
C LEU A 11 -20.16 -17.04 9.29
N THR A 12 -20.26 -16.57 10.54
CA THR A 12 -20.89 -15.28 10.84
C THR A 12 -19.89 -14.15 10.55
N SER A 13 -20.38 -12.93 10.31
CA SER A 13 -19.51 -11.76 10.13
C SER A 13 -18.57 -11.52 11.31
N GLU A 14 -19.01 -11.85 12.53
CA GLU A 14 -18.18 -11.76 13.75
C GLU A 14 -17.04 -12.77 13.74
N LYS A 15 -17.31 -14.04 13.40
CA LYS A 15 -16.26 -15.07 13.29
C LYS A 15 -15.26 -14.73 12.18
N MET A 16 -15.75 -14.24 11.05
CA MET A 16 -14.90 -13.76 9.97
C MET A 16 -13.98 -12.62 10.47
N MET A 17 -14.53 -11.66 11.22
CA MET A 17 -13.75 -10.56 11.77
C MET A 17 -12.71 -11.03 12.80
N GLU A 18 -13.05 -12.02 13.63
CA GLU A 18 -12.10 -12.64 14.56
C GLU A 18 -10.96 -13.37 13.83
N GLU A 19 -11.25 -14.09 12.74
CA GLU A 19 -10.25 -14.77 11.93
C GLU A 19 -9.30 -13.81 11.21
N PHE A 20 -9.79 -12.68 10.70
CA PHE A 20 -8.94 -11.69 10.02
C PHE A 20 -8.21 -10.74 10.97
N ARG A 21 -8.68 -10.59 12.21
CA ARG A 21 -8.11 -9.63 13.18
C ARG A 21 -6.60 -9.82 13.40
N PRO A 22 -6.06 -11.02 13.65
CA PRO A 22 -4.61 -11.20 13.83
C PRO A 22 -3.79 -10.76 12.62
N GLN A 23 -4.27 -11.07 11.41
CA GLN A 23 -3.60 -10.69 10.16
C GLN A 23 -3.64 -9.17 9.94
N ALA A 24 -4.78 -8.54 10.21
CA ALA A 24 -4.95 -7.10 10.12
C ALA A 24 -4.04 -6.36 11.12
N ILE A 25 -3.97 -6.84 12.36
CA ILE A 25 -3.06 -6.29 13.39
C ILE A 25 -1.61 -6.35 12.90
N LYS A 26 -1.15 -7.53 12.46
CA LYS A 26 0.23 -7.68 11.96
C LYS A 26 0.51 -6.73 10.80
N ARG A 27 -0.43 -6.62 9.84
CA ARG A 27 -0.27 -5.73 8.67
C ARG A 27 -0.19 -4.26 9.08
N ILE A 28 -1.06 -3.81 9.99
CA ILE A 28 -1.04 -2.43 10.49
C ILE A 28 0.27 -2.16 11.25
N GLN A 29 0.71 -3.08 12.10
CA GLN A 29 1.98 -2.93 12.83
C GLN A 29 3.18 -2.83 11.89
N THR A 30 3.29 -3.74 10.91
CA THR A 30 4.36 -3.69 9.90
C THR A 30 4.33 -2.37 9.14
N ARG A 31 3.13 -1.90 8.74
CA ARG A 31 2.99 -0.61 8.05
C ARG A 31 3.47 0.56 8.91
N LEU A 32 3.06 0.62 10.18
CA LEU A 32 3.48 1.67 11.11
C LEU A 32 4.99 1.69 11.34
N VAL A 33 5.63 0.51 11.41
CA VAL A 33 7.09 0.41 11.53
C VAL A 33 7.77 0.96 10.28
N LEU A 34 7.32 0.58 9.08
CA LEU A 34 7.89 1.09 7.83
C LEU A 34 7.69 2.61 7.70
N GLU A 35 6.53 3.14 8.07
CA GLU A 35 6.28 4.59 8.09
C GLU A 35 7.20 5.33 9.07
N ALA A 36 7.54 4.71 10.21
CA ALA A 36 8.52 5.26 11.14
C ALA A 36 9.93 5.28 10.52
N ILE A 37 10.31 4.25 9.77
CA ILE A 37 11.58 4.19 9.04
C ILE A 37 11.64 5.25 7.94
N VAL A 38 10.58 5.41 7.15
CA VAL A 38 10.45 6.48 6.14
C VAL A 38 10.77 7.84 6.74
N LYS A 39 10.20 8.13 7.92
CA LYS A 39 10.44 9.40 8.63
C LYS A 39 11.86 9.50 9.22
N ALA A 40 12.38 8.42 9.77
CA ALA A 40 13.70 8.41 10.40
C ALA A 40 14.84 8.60 9.37
N GLU A 41 14.71 7.95 8.22
CA GLU A 41 15.69 7.97 7.13
C GLU A 41 15.42 9.06 6.08
N ASN A 42 14.35 9.85 6.28
CA ASN A 42 13.89 10.90 5.37
C ASN A 42 13.71 10.41 3.92
N ILE A 43 13.03 9.29 3.75
CA ILE A 43 12.74 8.70 2.43
C ILE A 43 11.68 9.55 1.74
N GLU A 44 12.09 10.32 0.74
CA GLU A 44 11.22 11.17 -0.07
C GLU A 44 11.11 10.63 -1.50
N ILE A 45 9.91 10.66 -2.05
CA ILE A 45 9.66 10.27 -3.44
C ILE A 45 9.80 11.49 -4.32
N SER A 46 10.79 11.45 -5.21
CA SER A 46 11.00 12.48 -6.22
C SER A 46 9.83 12.55 -7.19
N GLU A 47 9.62 13.72 -7.79
CA GLU A 47 8.58 13.90 -8.81
C GLU A 47 8.80 12.97 -10.01
N GLU A 48 10.05 12.76 -10.41
CA GLU A 48 10.40 11.85 -11.50
C GLU A 48 9.97 10.40 -11.21
N LYS A 49 10.29 9.89 -10.02
CA LYS A 49 9.90 8.54 -9.60
C LYS A 49 8.38 8.40 -9.48
N PHE A 50 7.71 9.44 -8.96
CA PHE A 50 6.25 9.49 -8.93
C PHE A 50 5.65 9.40 -10.35
N MET A 51 6.16 10.18 -11.29
CA MET A 51 5.69 10.17 -12.68
C MET A 51 5.94 8.82 -13.38
N GLU A 52 7.07 8.17 -13.10
CA GLU A 52 7.36 6.82 -13.61
C GLU A 52 6.31 5.80 -13.11
N GLU A 53 5.99 5.82 -11.82
CA GLU A 53 5.00 4.92 -11.23
C GLU A 53 3.59 5.20 -11.76
N MET A 54 3.24 6.48 -11.96
CA MET A 54 1.98 6.86 -12.61
C MET A 54 1.92 6.36 -14.06
N GLY A 55 3.04 6.36 -14.77
CA GLY A 55 3.15 5.77 -16.11
C GLY A 55 2.86 4.26 -16.11
N LYS A 56 3.50 3.51 -15.20
CA LYS A 56 3.27 2.06 -15.05
C LYS A 56 1.82 1.75 -14.67
N MET A 57 1.26 2.54 -13.76
CA MET A 57 -0.13 2.39 -13.35
C MET A 57 -1.09 2.69 -14.50
N ALA A 58 -0.86 3.78 -15.24
CA ALA A 58 -1.69 4.14 -16.39
C ALA A 58 -1.64 3.07 -17.49
N GLU A 59 -0.46 2.50 -17.76
CA GLU A 59 -0.29 1.37 -18.68
C GLU A 59 -1.10 0.15 -18.22
N ALA A 60 -1.01 -0.22 -16.95
CA ALA A 60 -1.78 -1.34 -16.38
C ALA A 60 -3.30 -1.12 -16.47
N TYR A 61 -3.76 0.12 -16.39
CA TYR A 61 -5.16 0.50 -16.58
C TYR A 61 -5.56 0.77 -18.04
N GLY A 62 -4.61 0.69 -18.99
CA GLY A 62 -4.86 0.95 -20.41
C GLY A 62 -5.27 2.40 -20.69
N MET A 63 -4.76 3.37 -19.93
CA MET A 63 -5.06 4.78 -20.08
C MET A 63 -3.80 5.65 -20.12
N GLU A 64 -3.97 6.91 -20.50
CA GLU A 64 -2.89 7.90 -20.52
C GLU A 64 -2.60 8.42 -19.10
N THR A 65 -1.32 8.57 -18.76
CA THR A 65 -0.86 9.07 -17.46
C THR A 65 -1.47 10.42 -17.09
N GLU A 66 -1.61 11.33 -18.05
CA GLU A 66 -2.24 12.63 -17.83
C GLU A 66 -3.71 12.52 -17.40
N LYS A 67 -4.45 11.56 -17.96
CA LYS A 67 -5.84 11.30 -17.55
C LYS A 67 -5.90 10.72 -16.16
N LEU A 68 -5.03 9.76 -15.83
CA LEU A 68 -4.92 9.20 -14.47
C LEU A 68 -4.65 10.31 -13.44
N LEU A 69 -3.65 11.16 -13.71
CA LEU A 69 -3.31 12.30 -12.86
C LEU A 69 -4.44 13.33 -12.75
N GLY A 70 -5.21 13.52 -13.83
CA GLY A 70 -6.37 14.41 -13.85
C GLY A 70 -7.54 13.91 -12.99
N PHE A 71 -7.64 12.60 -12.74
CA PHE A 71 -8.63 12.03 -11.83
C PHE A 71 -8.18 12.06 -10.35
N MET A 72 -6.90 12.28 -10.10
CA MET A 72 -6.34 12.34 -8.74
C MET A 72 -6.30 13.79 -8.24
N GLY A 73 -6.92 14.04 -7.08
CA GLY A 73 -6.72 15.26 -6.31
C GLY A 73 -5.39 15.25 -5.57
N ASP A 74 -5.03 16.40 -4.99
CA ASP A 74 -3.75 16.58 -4.32
C ASP A 74 -3.56 15.60 -3.15
N ARG A 75 -4.63 15.32 -2.40
CA ARG A 75 -4.59 14.35 -1.30
C ARG A 75 -4.32 12.92 -1.78
N GLU A 76 -4.90 12.50 -2.91
CA GLU A 76 -4.61 11.17 -3.46
C GLU A 76 -3.17 11.07 -3.95
N LYS A 77 -2.63 12.14 -4.56
CA LYS A 77 -1.22 12.21 -4.98
C LYS A 77 -0.28 12.11 -3.78
N GLU A 78 -0.56 12.84 -2.70
CA GLU A 78 0.22 12.76 -1.46
C GLU A 78 0.17 11.35 -0.84
N GLN A 79 -1.01 10.73 -0.78
CA GLN A 79 -1.14 9.36 -0.28
C GLN A 79 -0.36 8.36 -1.12
N MET A 80 -0.41 8.50 -2.45
CA MET A 80 0.36 7.65 -3.36
C MET A 80 1.86 7.80 -3.13
N LYS A 81 2.37 9.04 -3.00
CA LYS A 81 3.78 9.28 -2.68
C LYS A 81 4.16 8.67 -1.32
N ALA A 82 3.29 8.73 -0.32
CA ALA A 82 3.53 8.09 0.98
C ALA A 82 3.56 6.55 0.88
N ASP A 83 2.70 5.95 0.06
CA ASP A 83 2.70 4.51 -0.20
C ASP A 83 3.97 4.06 -0.92
N MET A 84 4.41 4.83 -1.92
CA MET A 84 5.67 4.59 -2.63
C MET A 84 6.87 4.72 -1.67
N ALA A 85 6.89 5.71 -0.77
CA ALA A 85 7.94 5.85 0.24
C ALA A 85 8.01 4.63 1.16
N VAL A 86 6.86 4.07 1.55
CA VAL A 86 6.82 2.84 2.35
C VAL A 86 7.33 1.64 1.57
N GLN A 87 7.06 1.54 0.26
CA GLN A 87 7.67 0.49 -0.56
C GLN A 87 9.20 0.63 -0.63
N GLU A 88 9.71 1.85 -0.77
CA GLU A 88 11.15 2.11 -0.72
C GLU A 88 11.77 1.74 0.63
N ALA A 89 11.07 1.99 1.73
CA ALA A 89 11.51 1.55 3.05
C ALA A 89 11.64 0.03 3.15
N VAL A 90 10.81 -0.74 2.44
CA VAL A 90 10.97 -2.21 2.38
C VAL A 90 12.27 -2.58 1.68
N THR A 91 12.56 -1.97 0.53
CA THR A 91 13.82 -2.18 -0.20
C THR A 91 15.02 -1.79 0.65
N PHE A 92 14.97 -0.62 1.28
CA PHE A 92 16.01 -0.15 2.20
C PHE A 92 16.28 -1.14 3.34
N VAL A 93 15.22 -1.64 3.99
CA VAL A 93 15.35 -2.64 5.06
C VAL A 93 15.96 -3.94 4.53
N ALA A 94 15.54 -4.40 3.34
CA ALA A 94 16.07 -5.62 2.75
C ALA A 94 17.57 -5.50 2.39
N GLU A 95 17.99 -4.36 1.84
CA GLU A 95 19.39 -4.11 1.47
C GLU A 95 20.31 -3.98 2.70
N ASN A 96 19.79 -3.48 3.82
CA ASN A 96 20.52 -3.30 5.07
C ASN A 96 20.37 -4.49 6.03
N ALA A 97 19.55 -5.48 5.70
CA ALA A 97 19.43 -6.70 6.47
C ALA A 97 20.70 -7.54 6.26
N VAL A 98 21.46 -7.76 7.34
CA VAL A 98 22.55 -8.73 7.33
C VAL A 98 21.92 -10.12 7.25
N GLU A 99 22.12 -10.81 6.12
CA GLU A 99 21.86 -12.25 6.05
C GLU A 99 22.90 -12.96 6.93
N GLU A 100 22.45 -13.65 7.98
CA GLU A 100 23.27 -14.61 8.74
C GLU A 100 23.39 -15.95 8.02
#